data_AF-A0A1N7HTI5-F1
#
_entry.id   AF-A0A1N7HTI5-F1
#
_cell.length_a   1.000
_cell.length_b   1.000
_cell.length_c   1.000
_cell.angle_alpha   90.00
_cell.angle_beta   90.00
_cell.angle_gamma   90.00
#
_symmetry.space_group_name_H-M   'P 1'
#
loop_
_entity.id
_entity.type
_entity.pdbx_description
1 polymer ?
#
loop_
_entity_poly.entity_id
_entity_poly.type
_entity_poly.pdbx_seq_one_letter_code
_entity_poly.pdbx_strand_id
1 'polypeptide(L)'
;MKSLRITLGVAAIAIGSFAAFSFAPANTLNEDETGIFYANPDGSMGDPVGATNECKLSGPICSQEYDLDTELPTNNHIVRGVRQP
;
A
#
# COMPACT_ATOMS: atom_id res chain seq x y z
N MET A 1 52.19 -13.13 -28.32
CA MET A 1 51.45 -12.82 -27.08
C MET A 1 50.62 -11.57 -27.34
N LYS A 2 49.30 -11.71 -27.56
CA LYS A 2 48.41 -10.59 -27.93
C LYS A 2 47.31 -10.49 -26.88
N SER A 3 47.36 -9.43 -26.09
CA SER A 3 46.50 -9.20 -24.92
C SER A 3 45.13 -8.70 -25.36
N LEU A 4 44.09 -9.49 -25.10
CA LEU A 4 42.70 -9.07 -25.28
C LEU A 4 42.23 -8.42 -23.98
N ARG A 5 42.19 -7.09 -23.93
CA ARG A 5 41.59 -6.34 -22.82
C ARG A 5 40.09 -6.23 -23.07
N ILE A 6 39.31 -7.18 -22.54
CA ILE A 6 37.86 -7.04 -22.44
C ILE A 6 37.56 -6.32 -21.12
N THR A 7 37.53 -4.99 -21.18
CA THR A 7 36.96 -4.15 -20.11
C THR A 7 35.46 -4.04 -20.39
N LEU A 8 34.70 -5.08 -20.05
CA LEU A 8 33.24 -5.02 -20.08
C LEU A 8 32.77 -5.06 -18.63
N GLY A 9 32.51 -3.87 -18.10
CA GLY A 9 32.00 -3.67 -16.74
C GLY A 9 30.66 -4.38 -16.59
N VAL A 10 30.72 -5.55 -15.96
CA VAL A 10 29.55 -6.26 -15.44
C VAL A 10 29.44 -5.92 -13.97
N ALA A 11 28.23 -5.53 -13.57
CA ALA A 11 27.69 -5.33 -12.21
C ALA A 11 27.31 -3.87 -11.97
N ALA A 12 26.08 -3.52 -11.61
CA ALA A 12 24.90 -4.30 -11.36
C ALA A 12 23.72 -3.39 -11.71
N ILE A 13 22.84 -3.82 -12.61
CA ILE A 13 21.51 -3.22 -12.68
C ILE A 13 20.81 -3.72 -11.43
N ALA A 14 20.69 -2.85 -10.43
CA ALA A 14 19.82 -3.06 -9.30
C ALA A 14 18.37 -3.08 -9.81
N ILE A 15 17.98 -4.22 -10.37
CA ILE A 15 16.58 -4.62 -10.46
C ILE A 15 16.24 -5.07 -9.04
N GLY A 16 16.00 -4.07 -8.18
CA GLY A 16 15.44 -4.27 -6.86
C GLY A 16 14.04 -4.80 -7.07
N SER A 17 13.94 -6.11 -6.93
CA SER A 17 12.75 -6.93 -7.04
C SER A 17 11.56 -6.27 -6.35
N PHE A 18 10.45 -6.26 -7.09
CA PHE A 18 9.06 -6.24 -6.61
C PHE A 18 9.00 -6.81 -5.19
N ALA A 19 8.61 -5.97 -4.23
CA ALA A 19 8.23 -6.44 -2.90
C ALA A 19 7.04 -7.39 -3.08
N ALA A 20 7.34 -8.68 -3.15
CA ALA A 20 6.34 -9.73 -3.10
C ALA A 20 5.81 -9.74 -1.67
N PHE A 21 4.63 -9.17 -1.49
CA PHE A 21 3.81 -9.26 -0.30
C PHE A 21 3.67 -10.74 0.11
N SER A 22 4.52 -11.18 1.04
CA SER A 22 4.41 -12.49 1.70
C SER A 22 3.73 -12.26 3.04
N PHE A 23 2.43 -11.99 3.01
CA PHE A 23 1.61 -12.02 4.21
C PHE A 23 1.37 -13.48 4.61
N ALA A 24 2.28 -14.04 5.40
CA ALA A 24 1.97 -15.20 6.23
C ALA A 24 1.44 -14.68 7.57
N PRO A 25 0.18 -14.95 7.97
CA PRO A 25 -0.34 -14.43 9.22
C PRO A 25 0.21 -15.28 10.36
N ALA A 26 1.24 -14.78 11.04
CA ALA A 26 1.65 -15.31 12.33
C ALA A 26 0.71 -14.71 13.38
N ASN A 27 -0.14 -15.57 13.94
CA ASN A 27 -0.95 -15.30 15.13
C ASN A 27 -0.10 -14.71 16.27
N THR A 28 -0.09 -13.39 16.44
CA THR A 28 0.22 -12.73 17.71
C THR A 28 -0.27 -11.29 17.66
N LEU A 29 -1.29 -10.98 18.47
CA LEU A 29 -1.52 -9.71 19.19
C LEU A 29 -0.62 -8.53 18.78
N ASN A 30 -0.82 -7.98 17.58
CA ASN A 30 -0.36 -6.63 17.27
C ASN A 30 -1.62 -5.78 17.25
N GLU A 31 -1.63 -4.73 18.06
CA GLU A 31 -2.50 -3.59 17.84
C GLU A 31 -2.30 -3.24 16.36
N ASP A 32 -3.33 -3.43 15.51
CA ASP A 32 -3.17 -3.40 14.06
C ASP A 32 -2.45 -2.08 13.68
N GLU A 33 -1.19 -2.16 13.23
CA GLU A 33 -0.39 -1.01 12.79
C GLU A 33 -1.06 -0.28 11.60
N THR A 34 -2.11 -0.88 11.04
CA THR A 34 -2.92 -0.35 9.97
C THR A 34 -4.41 -0.38 10.31
N GLY A 35 -5.19 0.55 9.75
CA GLY A 35 -6.65 0.57 9.91
C GLY A 35 -7.34 1.06 8.64
N ILE A 36 -8.65 0.82 8.54
CA ILE A 36 -9.46 1.25 7.38
C ILE A 36 -10.12 2.59 7.68
N PHE A 37 -9.79 3.60 6.88
CA PHE A 37 -10.30 4.97 7.00
C PHE A 37 -10.88 5.45 5.67
N TYR A 38 -11.77 6.43 5.74
CA TYR A 38 -12.22 7.12 4.54
C TYR A 38 -11.06 7.90 3.92
N ALA A 39 -11.00 7.92 2.58
CA ALA A 39 -10.02 8.71 1.87
C ALA A 39 -10.55 10.13 1.67
N ASN A 40 -9.81 11.13 2.14
CA ASN A 40 -10.12 12.51 1.83
C ASN A 40 -9.78 12.82 0.35
N PRO A 41 -10.36 13.88 -0.25
CA PRO A 41 -10.09 14.25 -1.64
C PRO A 41 -8.62 14.59 -1.93
N ASP A 42 -7.86 14.99 -0.92
CA ASP A 42 -6.42 15.27 -0.98
C ASP A 42 -5.54 14.01 -0.81
N GLY A 43 -6.16 12.85 -0.58
CA GLY A 43 -5.50 11.56 -0.37
C GLY A 43 -5.11 11.27 1.09
N SER A 44 -5.36 12.21 2.01
CA SER A 44 -5.09 12.02 3.44
C SER A 44 -6.09 11.06 4.10
N MET A 45 -5.70 10.54 5.26
CA MET A 45 -6.55 9.71 6.11
C MET A 45 -7.72 10.53 6.69
N GLY A 46 -8.94 10.07 6.48
CA GLY A 46 -10.17 10.66 7.02
C GLY A 46 -10.63 9.95 8.29
N ASP A 47 -11.95 9.98 8.54
CA ASP A 47 -12.54 9.29 9.69
C ASP A 47 -12.38 7.76 9.59
N PRO A 48 -12.32 7.04 10.72
CA PRO A 48 -12.34 5.58 10.71
C PRO A 48 -13.63 5.06 10.09
N VAL A 49 -13.52 4.03 9.25
CA VAL A 49 -14.69 3.36 8.68
C VAL A 49 -15.34 2.53 9.78
N GLY A 50 -16.63 2.79 10.05
CA GLY A 50 -17.40 2.00 11.00
C GLY A 50 -17.67 0.56 10.50
N ALA A 51 -18.38 -0.23 11.30
CA ALA A 51 -18.69 -1.63 10.97
C ALA A 51 -19.45 -1.81 9.64
N THR A 52 -20.19 -0.79 9.21
CA THR A 52 -20.81 -0.75 7.88
C THR A 52 -20.04 0.23 7.01
N ASN A 53 -19.39 -0.27 5.97
CA ASN A 53 -18.73 0.60 5.01
C ASN A 53 -19.79 1.38 4.21
N GLU A 54 -19.84 2.70 4.42
CA GLU A 54 -20.77 3.64 3.77
C GLU A 54 -20.39 3.96 2.32
N CYS A 55 -19.27 3.45 1.83
CA CYS A 55 -18.84 3.62 0.45
C CYS A 55 -19.73 2.82 -0.50
N LYS A 56 -20.64 3.53 -1.17
CA LYS A 56 -21.60 2.97 -2.12
C LYS A 56 -21.39 3.53 -3.52
N LEU A 57 -21.96 2.86 -4.52
CA LEU A 57 -21.85 3.21 -5.94
C LEU A 57 -20.40 3.10 -6.48
N SER A 58 -20.24 3.25 -7.80
CA SER A 58 -18.92 3.34 -8.43
C SER A 58 -18.40 4.78 -8.36
N GLY A 59 -17.11 4.96 -8.09
CA GLY A 59 -16.54 6.30 -7.90
C GLY A 59 -15.03 6.33 -7.62
N PRO A 60 -14.51 7.46 -7.10
CA PRO A 60 -13.13 7.55 -6.64
C PRO A 60 -12.87 6.62 -5.44
N ILE A 61 -11.65 6.59 -4.91
CA ILE A 61 -11.39 5.90 -3.65
C ILE A 61 -12.21 6.58 -2.56
N CYS A 62 -13.00 5.79 -1.86
CA CYS A 62 -13.86 6.26 -0.79
C CYS A 62 -13.32 5.85 0.58
N SER A 63 -12.80 4.62 0.70
CA SER A 63 -12.04 4.20 1.87
C SER A 63 -10.89 3.30 1.47
N GLN A 64 -9.86 3.26 2.29
CA GLN A 64 -8.73 2.36 2.11
C GLN A 64 -8.00 2.16 3.43
N GLU A 65 -7.07 1.23 3.42
CA GLU A 65 -6.21 1.02 4.58
C GLU A 65 -5.07 2.06 4.63
N TYR A 66 -4.82 2.55 5.84
CA TYR A 66 -3.77 3.48 6.20
C TYR A 66 -2.95 2.90 7.33
N ASP A 67 -1.66 3.24 7.32
CA ASP A 67 -0.74 2.98 8.41
C ASP A 67 -0.97 4.01 9.51
N LEU A 68 -1.18 3.55 10.75
CA LEU A 68 -1.57 4.41 11.87
C LEU A 68 -0.40 5.25 12.41
N ASP A 69 0.84 4.86 12.13
CA ASP A 69 2.04 5.58 12.55
C ASP A 69 2.40 6.72 11.59
N THR A 70 2.19 6.49 10.29
CA THR A 70 2.57 7.42 9.22
C THR A 70 1.40 8.18 8.60
N GLU A 71 0.17 7.74 8.86
CA GLU A 71 -1.08 8.21 8.23
C GLU A 71 -1.04 8.11 6.69
N LEU A 72 -0.16 7.26 6.16
CA LEU A 72 0.02 7.08 4.73
C LEU A 72 -0.84 5.92 4.21
N PRO A 73 -1.35 6.05 2.98
CA PRO A 73 -2.11 4.98 2.34
C PRO A 73 -1.24 3.73 2.12
N THR A 74 -1.68 2.58 2.63
CA THR A 74 -0.97 1.30 2.39
C THR A 74 -1.25 0.73 1.00
N ASN A 75 -2.24 1.30 0.30
CA ASN A 75 -2.79 0.85 -0.98
C ASN A 75 -3.46 -0.54 -0.91
N ASN A 76 -3.82 -0.99 0.30
CA ASN A 76 -4.61 -2.20 0.54
C ASN A 76 -6.08 -1.86 0.87
N HIS A 77 -6.95 -2.88 0.79
CA HIS A 77 -8.37 -2.79 1.15
C HIS A 77 -9.11 -1.58 0.58
N ILE A 78 -8.79 -1.20 -0.67
CA ILE A 78 -9.35 -0.04 -1.35
C ILE A 78 -10.82 -0.31 -1.74
N VAL A 79 -11.72 0.49 -1.18
CA VAL A 79 -13.13 0.53 -1.55
C VAL A 79 -13.40 1.82 -2.31
N ARG A 80 -13.90 1.66 -3.53
CA ARG A 80 -14.29 2.77 -4.40
C ARG A 80 -15.78 3.07 -4.23
N GLY A 81 -16.14 4.34 -4.39
CA GLY A 81 -17.51 4.78 -4.34
C GLY A 81 -17.63 6.21 -3.84
N VAL A 82 -18.80 6.52 -3.30
CA VAL A 82 -19.13 7.79 -2.66
C VAL A 82 -19.68 7.48 -1.28
N ARG A 83 -19.16 8.16 -0.25
CA ARG A 83 -19.64 8.02 1.13
C ARG A 83 -21.10 8.50 1.19
N GLN A 84 -22.00 7.63 1.64
CA GLN A 84 -23.40 7.98 1.88
C GLN A 84 -23.68 7.99 3.39
N PRO A 85 -24.24 9.10 3.93
CA PRO A 85 -24.63 9.18 5.34
C PRO A 85 -25.80 8.25 5.70
#